data_AF-A0A9Q0FLA5-F1
#
_entry.id   AF-A0A9Q0FLA5-F1
#
_cell.length_a   1.000
_cell.length_b   1.000
_cell.length_c   1.000
_cell.angle_alpha   90.00
_cell.angle_beta   90.00
_cell.angle_gamma   90.00
#
_symmetry.space_group_name_H-M   'P 1'
#
loop_
_entity.id
_entity.type
_entity.pdbx_description
1 polymer ?
#
loop_
_entity_poly.entity_id
_entity_poly.type
_entity_poly.pdbx_seq_one_letter_code
_entity_poly.pdbx_strand_id
1 'polypeptide(L)'
;MRRTPIKQEPGTQDMLTEGQPDISSGEIKPEIGEERTTPPSGTRIHWIENPNPEGVKRVKTEDLETILRPAEMIVGAPQEETLESGVLSELYGPPSEPDTTGLAKELLVACASAIPFVKDGLISFLRAAELKDVSLMITQANRAFSILNSLKADYSSFYDVVRCYIRDCSKLCAAEEALHKNTEAIELVSLHQKLGNKIKVTWEAFLDVDRELVEAKENLAALEAQVQGTGELRVKHEVELQKKKAEVAALEAQVQGTRELLDKDEAELQKKKAEVADLEDRKIKLHDEFRVTAEREEDIASKAMEAENAIAEIIHDKAVAIAAVEKSKAKLVYS
;
A
#
# COMPACT_ATOMS: atom_id res chain seq x y z
N MET A 1 33.95 3.51 -40.71
CA MET A 1 34.03 2.06 -40.47
C MET A 1 32.68 1.56 -40.00
N ARG A 2 32.14 0.60 -40.77
CA ARG A 2 31.12 -0.43 -40.49
C ARG A 2 30.06 -0.16 -39.40
N ARG A 3 28.84 0.12 -39.88
CA ARG A 3 27.59 -0.37 -39.28
C ARG A 3 27.49 -1.88 -39.51
N THR A 4 27.04 -2.62 -38.51
CA THR A 4 26.36 -3.92 -38.69
C THR A 4 25.32 -4.12 -37.58
N PRO A 5 24.24 -4.86 -37.86
CA PRO A 5 22.94 -4.70 -37.20
C PRO A 5 22.66 -5.81 -36.17
N ILE A 6 21.74 -5.52 -35.25
CA ILE A 6 21.20 -6.52 -34.32
C ILE A 6 20.06 -7.27 -35.03
N LYS A 7 20.21 -8.60 -35.01
CA LYS A 7 19.30 -9.62 -35.54
C LYS A 7 17.88 -9.49 -35.00
N GLN A 8 16.92 -9.60 -35.91
CA GLN A 8 15.59 -10.16 -35.66
C GLN A 8 15.71 -11.70 -35.61
N GLU A 9 14.99 -12.31 -34.68
CA GLU A 9 14.67 -13.74 -34.69
C GLU A 9 13.15 -13.96 -34.52
N PRO A 10 12.64 -15.13 -34.93
CA PRO A 10 11.39 -15.24 -35.67
C PRO A 10 10.19 -15.61 -34.80
N GLY A 11 9.02 -15.35 -35.38
CA GLY A 11 7.72 -15.62 -34.78
C GLY A 11 7.50 -17.10 -34.46
N THR A 12 6.75 -17.31 -33.38
CA THR A 12 6.03 -18.56 -33.13
C THR A 12 4.54 -18.24 -33.31
N GLN A 13 4.00 -18.90 -34.32
CA GLN A 13 2.64 -18.83 -34.79
C GLN A 13 1.88 -19.93 -34.06
N ASP A 14 1.19 -19.59 -32.96
CA ASP A 14 0.32 -20.53 -32.28
C ASP A 14 -1.12 -20.41 -32.76
N MET A 15 -1.67 -21.58 -32.97
CA MET A 15 -2.85 -21.86 -33.74
C MET A 15 -4.14 -21.51 -33.01
N LEU A 16 -5.08 -21.03 -33.83
CA LEU A 16 -6.52 -21.10 -33.66
C LEU A 16 -6.96 -22.38 -32.94
N THR A 17 -7.64 -22.22 -31.81
CA THR A 17 -8.68 -23.15 -31.38
C THR A 17 -9.96 -22.36 -31.15
N GLU A 18 -10.88 -22.54 -32.10
CA GLU A 18 -12.27 -22.18 -31.98
C GLU A 18 -12.88 -22.95 -30.79
N GLY A 19 -13.51 -22.20 -29.88
CA GLY A 19 -14.30 -22.74 -28.80
C GLY A 19 -15.46 -21.79 -28.54
N GLN A 20 -16.54 -21.96 -29.30
CA GLN A 20 -17.84 -21.34 -29.04
C GLN A 20 -18.31 -21.69 -27.63
N PRO A 21 -18.70 -20.72 -26.78
CA PRO A 21 -19.62 -20.98 -25.70
C PRO A 21 -21.06 -20.82 -26.22
N ASP A 22 -21.81 -21.91 -26.21
CA ASP A 22 -23.27 -21.93 -26.28
C ASP A 22 -23.84 -21.11 -25.11
N ILE A 23 -24.24 -19.87 -25.39
CA ILE A 23 -24.98 -19.04 -24.45
C ILE A 23 -26.46 -19.36 -24.64
N SER A 24 -26.90 -20.40 -23.94
CA SER A 24 -28.31 -20.72 -23.74
C SER A 24 -29.04 -19.49 -23.19
N SER A 25 -30.06 -19.06 -23.93
CA SER A 25 -30.99 -18.00 -23.57
C SER A 25 -31.75 -18.37 -22.28
N GLY A 26 -31.35 -17.76 -21.17
CA GLY A 26 -32.16 -17.67 -19.95
C GLY A 26 -32.78 -16.28 -19.87
N GLU A 27 -34.10 -16.20 -20.06
CA GLU A 27 -34.91 -15.02 -19.79
C GLU A 27 -34.73 -14.58 -18.34
N ILE A 28 -33.97 -13.51 -18.11
CA ILE A 28 -33.95 -12.80 -16.83
C ILE A 28 -34.95 -11.64 -16.96
N LYS A 29 -36.12 -11.81 -16.36
CA LYS A 29 -37.06 -10.73 -16.04
C LYS A 29 -36.37 -9.68 -15.17
N PRO A 30 -36.38 -8.39 -15.53
CA PRO A 30 -36.01 -7.34 -14.59
C PRO A 30 -37.24 -6.97 -13.76
N GLU A 31 -37.31 -7.46 -12.52
CA GLU A 31 -38.21 -6.90 -11.51
C GLU A 31 -37.52 -5.66 -10.91
N ILE A 32 -37.85 -4.51 -11.48
CA ILE A 32 -37.42 -3.19 -11.02
C ILE A 32 -38.25 -2.85 -9.78
N GLY A 33 -37.72 -3.17 -8.61
CA GLY A 33 -38.11 -2.59 -7.32
C GLY A 33 -37.15 -1.46 -6.97
N GLU A 34 -37.44 -0.24 -7.42
CA GLU A 34 -36.76 0.97 -6.95
C GLU A 34 -37.19 1.29 -5.52
N GLU A 35 -36.43 0.83 -4.53
CA GLU A 35 -36.45 1.42 -3.19
C GLU A 35 -35.22 2.32 -3.05
N ARG A 36 -35.40 3.61 -3.40
CA ARG A 36 -34.42 4.66 -3.18
C ARG A 36 -34.30 4.93 -1.67
N THR A 37 -33.42 4.22 -1.00
CA THR A 37 -32.89 4.67 0.30
C THR A 37 -31.84 5.75 0.05
N THR A 38 -32.24 7.01 0.26
CA THR A 38 -31.31 8.14 0.44
C THR A 38 -30.29 7.82 1.53
N PRO A 39 -28.98 8.03 1.32
CA PRO A 39 -28.01 7.93 2.39
C PRO A 39 -28.25 9.07 3.39
N PRO A 40 -28.21 8.80 4.72
CA PRO A 40 -28.37 9.84 5.70
C PRO A 40 -27.22 10.85 5.57
N SER A 41 -27.61 12.10 5.39
CA SER A 41 -26.75 13.26 5.56
C SER A 41 -26.13 13.23 6.95
N GLY A 42 -24.80 13.18 7.04
CA GLY A 42 -24.10 13.53 8.27
C GLY A 42 -23.06 12.54 8.80
N THR A 43 -22.24 11.92 7.95
CA THR A 43 -20.95 11.43 8.44
C THR A 43 -19.96 12.59 8.46
N ARG A 44 -19.99 13.34 9.57
CA ARG A 44 -18.96 14.32 9.92
C ARG A 44 -17.68 13.53 10.16
N ILE A 45 -16.83 13.40 9.14
CA ILE A 45 -15.48 12.88 9.30
C ILE A 45 -14.75 13.89 10.17
N HIS A 46 -14.66 13.58 11.47
CA HIS A 46 -13.78 14.28 12.38
C HIS A 46 -12.35 13.93 11.96
N TRP A 47 -11.71 14.84 11.22
CA TRP A 47 -10.26 14.87 11.12
C TRP A 47 -9.75 15.00 12.55
N ILE A 48 -9.21 13.90 13.08
CA ILE A 48 -8.43 13.96 14.30
C ILE A 48 -7.18 14.74 13.91
N GLU A 49 -7.11 16.00 14.35
CA GLU A 49 -5.90 16.81 14.24
C GLU A 49 -4.75 16.00 14.83
N ASN A 50 -3.77 15.72 13.97
CA ASN A 50 -2.57 14.98 14.29
C ASN A 50 -1.95 15.61 15.56
N PRO A 51 -1.75 14.84 16.65
CA PRO A 51 -1.03 15.37 17.80
C PRO A 51 0.37 15.79 17.34
N ASN A 52 0.70 17.04 17.61
CA ASN A 52 1.95 17.69 17.23
C ASN A 52 3.17 16.75 17.43
N PRO A 53 3.89 16.35 16.35
CA PRO A 53 5.04 15.46 16.46
C PRO A 53 6.28 16.12 17.10
N GLU A 54 6.25 17.42 17.40
CA GLU A 54 7.38 18.15 17.99
C GLU A 54 7.68 17.79 19.47
N GLY A 55 6.85 16.96 20.11
CA GLY A 55 7.04 16.57 21.51
C GLY A 55 8.02 15.42 21.76
N VAL A 56 8.40 14.65 20.74
CA VAL A 56 9.35 13.53 20.91
C VAL A 56 10.76 14.11 20.91
N LYS A 57 11.20 14.59 22.07
CA LYS A 57 12.62 14.88 22.33
C LYS A 57 13.40 13.63 21.95
N ARG A 58 14.15 13.66 20.84
CA ARG A 58 15.13 12.62 20.49
C ARG A 58 16.01 12.43 21.71
N VAL A 59 15.83 11.32 22.42
CA VAL A 59 16.80 10.87 23.41
C VAL A 59 18.09 10.70 22.62
N LYS A 60 19.10 11.53 22.94
CA LYS A 60 20.38 11.47 22.25
C LYS A 60 20.94 10.07 22.48
N THR A 61 21.34 9.41 21.40
CA THR A 61 21.93 8.06 21.43
C THR A 61 23.14 7.96 22.37
N GLU A 62 23.77 9.09 22.70
CA GLU A 62 24.85 9.24 23.69
C GLU A 62 24.45 8.82 25.12
N ASP A 63 23.16 8.92 25.50
CA ASP A 63 22.71 8.54 26.84
C ASP A 63 22.58 7.01 27.02
N LEU A 64 22.41 6.25 25.92
CA LEU A 64 22.24 4.79 25.97
C LEU A 64 23.58 4.03 26.09
N GLU A 65 24.67 4.57 25.56
CA GLU A 65 26.01 3.97 25.74
C GLU A 65 26.46 3.99 27.20
N THR A 66 25.98 4.96 27.99
CA THR A 66 26.27 5.05 29.41
C THR A 66 25.55 3.96 30.22
N ILE A 67 24.38 3.49 29.75
CA ILE A 67 23.60 2.42 30.39
C ILE A 67 24.17 1.03 30.05
N LEU A 68 24.81 0.89 28.89
CA LEU A 68 25.38 -0.38 28.41
C LEU A 68 26.85 -0.60 28.77
N ARG A 69 27.50 0.34 29.50
CA ARG A 69 28.87 0.12 29.97
C ARG A 69 28.87 -1.04 30.97
N PRO A 70 29.61 -2.13 30.71
CA PRO A 70 29.75 -3.20 31.67
C PRO A 70 30.33 -2.60 32.96
N ALA A 71 29.59 -2.70 34.07
CA ALA A 71 30.14 -2.35 35.35
C ALA A 71 31.40 -3.19 35.55
N GLU A 72 32.56 -2.54 35.65
CA GLU A 72 33.81 -3.20 36.01
C GLU A 72 33.61 -3.77 37.42
N MET A 73 33.16 -5.03 37.49
CA MET A 73 33.13 -5.77 38.74
C MET A 73 34.58 -5.98 39.14
N ILE A 74 35.06 -5.12 40.04
CA ILE A 74 36.28 -5.31 40.80
C ILE A 74 36.05 -6.59 41.61
N VAL A 75 36.49 -7.72 41.06
CA VAL A 75 36.58 -8.99 41.78
C VAL A 75 37.66 -8.77 42.83
N GLY A 76 37.25 -8.34 44.01
CA GLY A 76 38.13 -8.17 45.16
C GLY A 76 38.87 -9.49 45.40
N ALA A 77 40.19 -9.44 45.38
CA ALA A 77 41.03 -10.59 45.70
C ALA A 77 40.61 -11.16 47.06
N PRO A 78 40.51 -12.49 47.22
CA PRO A 78 40.16 -13.08 48.50
C PRO A 78 41.20 -12.66 49.54
N GLN A 79 40.79 -11.89 50.54
CA GLN A 79 41.63 -11.67 51.72
C GLN A 79 41.79 -13.02 52.43
N GLU A 80 42.99 -13.59 52.35
CA GLU A 80 43.43 -14.81 53.07
C GLU A 80 43.54 -14.61 54.60
N GLU A 81 42.90 -13.58 55.16
CA GLU A 81 43.11 -13.21 56.55
C GLU A 81 42.26 -14.08 57.52
N THR A 82 42.97 -14.86 58.34
CA THR A 82 42.61 -15.22 59.73
C THR A 82 41.55 -16.30 60.01
N LEU A 83 41.18 -17.15 59.06
CA LEU A 83 40.28 -18.29 59.34
C LEU A 83 40.88 -19.39 60.26
N GLU A 84 42.20 -19.44 60.43
CA GLU A 84 42.84 -20.49 61.23
C GLU A 84 42.60 -20.40 62.75
N SER A 85 42.19 -19.25 63.31
CA SER A 85 42.13 -19.08 64.77
C SER A 85 40.77 -19.35 65.39
N GLY A 86 39.66 -19.26 64.65
CA GLY A 86 38.32 -19.39 65.25
C GLY A 86 37.91 -20.85 65.48
N VAL A 87 37.89 -21.63 64.40
CA VAL A 87 37.23 -22.95 64.39
C VAL A 87 38.00 -24.00 65.17
N LEU A 88 39.34 -23.98 65.13
CA LEU A 88 40.17 -24.96 65.84
C LEU A 88 40.42 -24.61 67.30
N SER A 89 40.05 -23.40 67.76
CA SER A 89 40.23 -22.99 69.16
C SER A 89 39.30 -23.73 70.12
N GLU A 90 38.24 -24.35 69.61
CA GLU A 90 37.33 -25.18 70.40
C GLU A 90 37.89 -26.59 70.65
N LEU A 91 38.99 -27.00 69.99
CA LEU A 91 39.57 -28.33 70.13
C LEU A 91 40.40 -28.43 71.44
N TYR A 92 40.12 -29.42 72.28
CA TYR A 92 40.84 -29.62 73.54
C TYR A 92 42.25 -30.14 73.33
N GLY A 93 43.24 -29.31 73.65
CA GLY A 93 44.65 -29.68 73.58
C GLY A 93 45.01 -30.90 74.45
N PRO A 94 46.11 -31.61 74.10
CA PRO A 94 46.61 -32.70 74.93
C PRO A 94 47.09 -32.18 76.29
N PRO A 95 46.92 -32.95 77.38
CA PRO A 95 47.50 -32.63 78.68
C PRO A 95 49.04 -32.64 78.61
N SER A 96 49.68 -31.81 79.43
CA SER A 96 51.14 -31.62 79.40
C SER A 96 51.95 -32.87 79.74
N GLU A 97 51.39 -33.81 80.51
CA GLU A 97 51.96 -35.13 80.79
C GLU A 97 50.89 -36.06 81.41
N PRO A 98 50.78 -37.32 80.99
CA PRO A 98 49.84 -38.27 81.59
C PRO A 98 50.36 -38.72 82.98
N ASP A 99 49.83 -38.11 84.04
CA ASP A 99 50.10 -38.58 85.40
C ASP A 99 49.42 -39.94 85.65
N THR A 100 50.23 -40.99 85.65
CA THR A 100 49.83 -42.39 85.91
C THR A 100 50.07 -42.81 87.36
N THR A 101 50.53 -41.89 88.21
CA THR A 101 50.88 -42.16 89.61
C THR A 101 49.64 -42.58 90.38
N GLY A 102 49.67 -43.77 91.00
CA GLY A 102 48.58 -44.28 91.84
C GLY A 102 47.58 -45.21 91.14
N LEU A 103 47.75 -45.53 89.86
CA LEU A 103 46.92 -46.54 89.17
C LEU A 103 47.42 -47.97 89.42
N ALA A 104 46.50 -48.89 89.70
CA ALA A 104 46.80 -50.32 89.79
C ALA A 104 47.19 -50.90 88.41
N LYS A 105 48.09 -51.91 88.39
CA LYS A 105 48.62 -52.50 87.15
C LYS A 105 47.52 -53.10 86.26
N GLU A 106 46.50 -53.72 86.87
CA GLU A 106 45.37 -54.31 86.17
C GLU A 106 44.53 -53.24 85.44
N LEU A 107 44.38 -52.07 86.06
CA LEU A 107 43.64 -50.95 85.48
C LEU A 107 44.42 -50.31 84.32
N LEU A 108 45.75 -50.23 84.42
CA LEU A 108 46.62 -49.77 83.32
C LEU A 108 46.52 -50.67 82.09
N VAL A 109 46.42 -52.00 82.26
CA VAL A 109 46.25 -52.95 81.14
C VAL A 109 44.88 -52.80 80.47
N ALA A 110 43.82 -52.60 81.27
CA ALA A 110 42.48 -52.35 80.74
C ALA A 110 42.41 -51.02 79.97
N CYS A 111 43.02 -49.94 80.50
CA CYS A 111 43.12 -48.66 79.81
C CYS A 111 43.91 -48.76 78.50
N ALA A 112 45.05 -49.46 78.52
CA ALA A 112 45.87 -49.68 77.32
C ALA A 112 45.09 -50.39 76.19
N SER A 113 44.20 -51.32 76.56
CA SER A 113 43.38 -52.06 75.60
C SER A 113 42.23 -51.21 75.01
N ALA A 114 41.71 -50.22 75.74
CA ALA A 114 40.60 -49.37 75.31
C ALA A 114 41.04 -48.21 74.37
N ILE A 115 42.29 -47.75 74.49
CA ILE A 115 42.84 -46.62 73.72
C ILE A 115 42.69 -46.80 72.19
N PRO A 116 43.07 -47.95 71.59
CA PRO A 116 42.90 -48.16 70.15
C PRO A 116 41.45 -48.04 69.69
N PHE A 117 40.49 -48.61 70.44
CA PHE A 117 39.07 -48.53 70.09
C PHE A 117 38.54 -47.10 70.05
N VAL A 118 38.99 -46.23 70.96
CA VAL A 118 38.59 -44.81 70.97
C VAL A 118 39.18 -44.07 69.77
N LYS A 119 40.46 -44.32 69.44
CA LYS A 119 41.13 -43.73 68.27
C LYS A 119 40.46 -44.18 66.97
N ASP A 120 40.24 -45.48 66.81
CA ASP A 120 39.60 -46.06 65.64
C ASP A 120 38.15 -45.58 65.51
N GLY A 121 37.41 -45.51 66.61
CA GLY A 121 36.05 -44.96 66.63
C GLY A 121 35.99 -43.51 66.15
N LEU A 122 36.93 -42.66 66.59
CA LEU A 122 37.02 -41.28 66.10
C LEU A 122 37.42 -41.22 64.62
N ILE A 123 38.40 -42.00 64.18
CA ILE A 123 38.82 -42.04 62.78
C ILE A 123 37.64 -42.48 61.89
N SER A 124 36.94 -43.54 62.27
CA SER A 124 35.75 -44.02 61.56
C SER A 124 34.67 -42.95 61.50
N PHE A 125 34.44 -42.23 62.59
CA PHE A 125 33.50 -41.12 62.61
C PHE A 125 33.92 -39.99 61.66
N LEU A 126 35.17 -39.52 61.76
CA LEU A 126 35.67 -38.40 60.95
C LEU A 126 35.66 -38.73 59.45
N ARG A 127 35.90 -39.99 59.07
CA ARG A 127 35.78 -40.46 57.68
C ARG A 127 34.34 -40.55 57.20
N ALA A 128 33.41 -40.87 58.09
CA ALA A 128 31.99 -41.02 57.78
C ALA A 128 31.23 -39.69 57.86
N ALA A 129 31.73 -38.74 58.63
CA ALA A 129 31.19 -37.40 58.72
C ALA A 129 31.27 -36.75 57.34
N GLU A 130 30.15 -36.21 56.87
CA GLU A 130 30.17 -35.35 55.69
C GLU A 130 31.10 -34.18 55.98
N LEU A 131 31.96 -33.85 55.02
CA LEU A 131 33.04 -32.84 55.14
C LEU A 131 32.54 -31.46 55.62
N LYS A 132 31.22 -31.23 55.55
CA LYS A 132 30.52 -29.97 55.76
C LYS A 132 30.22 -29.63 57.23
N ASP A 133 30.32 -30.59 58.16
CA ASP A 133 30.01 -30.32 59.57
C ASP A 133 31.24 -30.34 60.47
N VAL A 134 32.08 -29.32 60.30
CA VAL A 134 33.32 -29.14 61.07
C VAL A 134 33.02 -29.02 62.58
N SER A 135 31.88 -28.44 62.96
CA SER A 135 31.48 -28.31 64.37
C SER A 135 31.19 -29.67 65.01
N LEU A 136 30.50 -30.55 64.29
CA LEU A 136 30.25 -31.93 64.73
C LEU A 136 31.56 -32.73 64.83
N MET A 137 32.48 -32.55 63.89
CA MET A 137 33.81 -33.18 63.93
C MET A 137 34.61 -32.75 65.16
N ILE A 138 34.61 -31.46 65.49
CA ILE A 138 35.24 -30.90 66.69
C ILE A 138 34.61 -31.47 67.95
N THR A 139 33.27 -31.47 68.02
CA THR A 139 32.51 -31.99 69.16
C THR A 139 32.87 -33.45 69.44
N GLN A 140 32.91 -34.27 68.39
CA GLN A 140 33.23 -35.69 68.54
C GLN A 140 34.72 -35.92 68.85
N ALA A 141 35.62 -35.13 68.26
CA ALA A 141 37.05 -35.15 68.60
C ALA A 141 37.28 -34.81 70.06
N ASN A 142 36.65 -33.74 70.57
CA ASN A 142 36.72 -33.33 71.97
C ASN A 142 36.21 -34.40 72.94
N ARG A 143 35.14 -35.11 72.57
CA ARG A 143 34.64 -36.26 73.33
C ARG A 143 35.66 -37.38 73.38
N ALA A 144 36.26 -37.74 72.24
CA ALA A 144 37.29 -38.77 72.17
C ALA A 144 38.56 -38.38 72.94
N PHE A 145 39.02 -37.14 72.85
CA PHE A 145 40.17 -36.64 73.61
C PHE A 145 39.90 -36.63 75.12
N SER A 146 38.69 -36.27 75.55
CA SER A 146 38.29 -36.34 76.96
C SER A 146 38.37 -37.77 77.50
N ILE A 147 37.92 -38.76 76.71
CA ILE A 147 38.03 -40.17 77.06
C ILE A 147 39.51 -40.60 77.10
N LEU A 148 40.31 -40.27 76.09
CA LEU A 148 41.74 -40.60 76.05
C LEU A 148 42.52 -39.99 77.23
N ASN A 149 42.18 -38.76 77.63
CA ASN A 149 42.75 -38.09 78.80
C ASN A 149 42.38 -38.82 80.10
N SER A 150 41.12 -39.25 80.24
CA SER A 150 40.67 -40.05 81.40
C SER A 150 41.39 -41.41 81.49
N LEU A 151 41.78 -41.98 80.35
CA LEU A 151 42.55 -43.21 80.25
C LEU A 151 44.07 -43.00 80.43
N LYS A 152 44.52 -41.76 80.67
CA LYS A 152 45.94 -41.38 80.80
C LYS A 152 46.77 -41.74 79.57
N ALA A 153 46.17 -41.70 78.37
CA ALA A 153 46.87 -41.94 77.12
C ALA A 153 47.72 -40.73 76.72
N ASP A 154 48.93 -40.95 76.19
CA ASP A 154 49.56 -39.93 75.34
C ASP A 154 48.89 -39.99 73.95
N TYR A 155 48.18 -38.92 73.62
CA TYR A 155 47.49 -38.77 72.34
C TYR A 155 47.96 -37.53 71.57
N SER A 156 49.11 -36.95 71.91
CA SER A 156 49.61 -35.70 71.32
C SER A 156 49.76 -35.80 69.80
N SER A 157 50.41 -36.87 69.31
CA SER A 157 50.57 -37.11 67.87
C SER A 157 49.23 -37.36 67.17
N PHE A 158 48.28 -38.02 67.83
CA PHE A 158 46.95 -38.28 67.29
C PHE A 158 46.10 -37.00 67.24
N TYR A 159 46.22 -36.15 68.27
CA TYR A 159 45.59 -34.84 68.32
C TYR A 159 46.02 -33.98 67.13
N ASP A 160 47.32 -33.91 66.84
CA ASP A 160 47.82 -33.13 65.71
C ASP A 160 47.25 -33.63 64.38
N VAL A 161 47.16 -34.95 64.18
CA VAL A 161 46.56 -35.55 62.97
C VAL A 161 45.09 -35.17 62.83
N VAL A 162 44.29 -35.32 63.90
CA VAL A 162 42.87 -34.97 63.89
C VAL A 162 42.68 -33.47 63.67
N ARG A 163 43.49 -32.63 64.32
CA ARG A 163 43.47 -31.17 64.16
C ARG A 163 43.80 -30.77 62.72
N CYS A 164 44.81 -31.39 62.11
CA CYS A 164 45.13 -31.20 60.70
C CYS A 164 43.97 -31.60 59.80
N TYR A 165 43.38 -32.77 60.04
CA TYR A 165 42.26 -33.26 59.24
C TYR A 165 41.03 -32.33 59.29
N ILE A 166 40.62 -31.92 60.50
CA ILE A 166 39.49 -30.99 60.70
C ILE A 166 39.76 -29.64 60.01
N ARG A 167 41.00 -29.14 60.09
CA ARG A 167 41.43 -27.93 59.40
C ARG A 167 41.33 -28.05 57.89
N ASP A 168 41.79 -29.17 57.33
CA ASP A 168 41.76 -29.40 55.88
C ASP A 168 40.31 -29.55 55.38
N CYS A 169 39.43 -30.20 56.16
CA CYS A 169 38.01 -30.26 55.86
C CYS A 169 37.36 -28.86 55.86
N SER A 170 37.69 -28.01 56.85
CA SER A 170 37.22 -26.62 56.90
C SER A 170 37.68 -25.80 55.69
N LYS A 171 38.96 -25.93 55.30
CA LYS A 171 39.50 -25.27 54.10
C LYS A 171 38.81 -25.75 52.82
N LEU A 172 38.54 -27.05 52.71
CA LEU A 172 37.84 -27.63 51.57
C LEU A 172 36.40 -27.11 51.48
N CYS A 173 35.65 -27.05 52.58
CA CYS A 173 34.30 -26.49 52.58
C CYS A 173 34.27 -25.01 52.18
N ALA A 174 35.21 -24.20 52.70
CA ALA A 174 35.32 -22.81 52.29
C ALA A 174 35.63 -22.67 50.79
N ALA A 175 36.50 -23.54 50.25
CA ALA A 175 36.80 -23.57 48.82
C ALA A 175 35.60 -24.01 47.97
N GLU A 176 34.81 -25.00 48.42
CA GLU A 176 33.58 -25.43 47.74
C GLU A 176 32.53 -24.32 47.72
N GLU A 177 32.32 -23.62 48.83
CA GLU A 177 31.41 -22.46 48.89
C GLU A 177 31.87 -21.32 47.96
N ALA A 178 33.17 -21.02 47.95
CA ALA A 178 33.74 -20.02 47.06
C ALA A 178 33.57 -20.41 45.59
N LEU A 179 33.80 -21.68 45.25
CA LEU A 179 33.60 -22.21 43.90
C LEU A 179 32.12 -22.12 43.47
N HIS A 180 31.20 -22.43 44.37
CA HIS A 180 29.76 -22.33 44.12
C HIS A 180 29.36 -20.89 43.82
N LYS A 181 29.75 -19.93 44.67
CA LYS A 181 29.52 -18.49 44.45
C LYS A 181 30.12 -18.00 43.14
N ASN A 182 31.32 -18.47 42.79
CA ASN A 182 31.97 -18.12 41.52
C ASN A 182 31.19 -18.66 40.32
N THR A 183 30.61 -19.86 40.43
CA THR A 183 29.79 -20.45 39.36
C THR A 183 28.51 -19.65 39.17
N GLU A 184 27.82 -19.29 40.25
CA GLU A 184 26.64 -18.40 40.20
C GLU A 184 26.98 -17.04 39.58
N ALA A 185 28.13 -16.45 39.94
CA ALA A 185 28.58 -15.20 39.34
C ALA A 185 28.84 -15.32 37.84
N ILE A 186 29.45 -16.43 37.38
CA ILE A 186 29.67 -16.70 35.95
C ILE A 186 28.33 -16.85 35.21
N GLU A 187 27.38 -17.57 35.79
CA GLU A 187 26.03 -17.71 35.22
C GLU A 187 25.31 -16.37 35.10
N LEU A 188 25.41 -15.53 36.14
CA LEU A 188 24.83 -14.18 36.14
C LEU A 188 25.45 -13.28 35.07
N VAL A 189 26.78 -13.31 34.91
CA VAL A 189 27.49 -12.56 33.85
C VAL A 189 27.05 -13.06 32.47
N SER A 190 26.93 -14.37 32.28
CA SER A 190 26.44 -14.96 31.02
C SER A 190 25.02 -14.52 30.70
N LEU A 191 24.12 -14.50 31.70
CA LEU A 191 22.75 -14.03 31.56
C LEU A 191 22.71 -12.55 31.18
N HIS A 192 23.50 -11.71 31.86
CA HIS A 192 23.59 -10.28 31.58
C HIS A 192 24.07 -10.02 30.15
N GLN A 193 25.11 -10.73 29.69
CA GLN A 193 25.62 -10.62 28.32
C GLN A 193 24.56 -11.03 27.28
N LYS A 194 23.83 -12.15 27.52
CA LYS A 194 22.73 -12.57 26.64
C LYS A 194 21.63 -11.52 26.56
N LEU A 195 21.26 -10.93 27.70
CA LEU A 195 20.26 -9.86 27.76
C LEU A 195 20.74 -8.62 27.00
N GLY A 196 21.98 -8.18 27.20
CA GLY A 196 22.58 -7.06 26.48
C GLY A 196 22.57 -7.25 24.96
N ASN A 197 22.96 -8.44 24.49
CA ASN A 197 22.90 -8.79 23.07
C ASN A 197 21.47 -8.75 22.52
N LYS A 198 20.49 -9.28 23.29
CA LYS A 198 19.08 -9.25 22.87
C LYS A 198 18.57 -7.82 22.76
N ILE A 199 18.85 -6.97 23.75
CA ILE A 199 18.49 -5.55 23.75
C ILE A 199 19.06 -4.85 22.52
N LYS A 200 20.35 -5.06 22.23
CA LYS A 200 21.02 -4.49 21.05
C LYS A 200 20.32 -4.89 19.74
N VAL A 201 20.04 -6.18 19.54
CA VAL A 201 19.35 -6.67 18.33
C VAL A 201 17.95 -6.07 18.21
N THR A 202 17.18 -6.02 19.30
CA THR A 202 15.84 -5.39 19.27
C THR A 202 15.91 -3.90 18.99
N TRP A 203 16.95 -3.20 19.44
CA TRP A 203 17.14 -1.78 19.19
C TRP A 203 17.49 -1.50 17.73
N GLU A 204 18.38 -2.30 17.14
CA GLU A 204 18.71 -2.20 15.71
C GLU A 204 17.46 -2.43 14.84
N ALA A 205 16.66 -3.46 15.15
CA ALA A 205 15.39 -3.71 14.46
C ALA A 205 14.39 -2.55 14.62
N PHE A 206 14.33 -1.93 15.80
CA PHE A 206 13.49 -0.76 16.04
C PHE A 206 13.91 0.44 15.16
N LEU A 207 15.22 0.69 15.03
CA LEU A 207 15.74 1.76 14.18
C LEU A 207 15.47 1.54 12.68
N ASP A 208 15.47 0.28 12.22
CA ASP A 208 15.11 -0.04 10.84
C ASP A 208 13.62 0.23 10.58
N VAL A 209 12.72 -0.17 11.50
CA VAL A 209 11.28 0.15 11.40
C VAL A 209 11.02 1.66 11.44
N ASP A 210 11.75 2.42 12.28
CA ASP A 210 11.61 3.88 12.32
C ASP A 210 12.02 4.53 10.98
N ARG A 211 13.07 4.00 10.34
CA ARG A 211 13.50 4.44 9.01
C ARG A 211 12.45 4.15 7.94
N GLU A 212 11.91 2.94 7.92
CA GLU A 212 10.83 2.55 7.00
C GLU A 212 9.58 3.42 7.19
N LEU A 213 9.25 3.78 8.44
CA LEU A 213 8.14 4.68 8.74
C LEU A 213 8.36 6.09 8.18
N VAL A 214 9.58 6.62 8.27
CA VAL A 214 9.93 7.92 7.68
C VAL A 214 9.79 7.87 6.16
N GLU A 215 10.34 6.85 5.51
CA GLU A 215 10.22 6.67 4.05
C GLU A 215 8.75 6.54 3.60
N ALA A 216 7.94 5.79 4.34
CA ALA A 216 6.51 5.65 4.07
C ALA A 216 5.75 6.99 4.17
N LYS A 217 6.13 7.86 5.12
CA LYS A 217 5.55 9.21 5.25
C LYS A 217 5.92 10.12 4.08
N GLU A 218 7.17 10.06 3.62
CA GLU A 218 7.61 10.83 2.45
C GLU A 218 6.87 10.39 1.19
N ASN A 219 6.72 9.08 0.99
CA ASN A 219 5.94 8.51 -0.12
C ASN A 219 4.46 8.91 -0.05
N LEU A 220 3.86 8.92 1.15
CA LEU A 220 2.48 9.37 1.33
C LEU A 220 2.31 10.84 0.92
N ALA A 221 3.20 11.72 1.38
CA ALA A 221 3.16 13.14 1.01
C ALA A 221 3.31 13.36 -0.51
N ALA A 222 4.19 12.59 -1.17
CA ALA A 222 4.34 12.62 -2.62
C ALA A 222 3.06 12.17 -3.34
N LEU A 223 2.41 11.12 -2.85
CA LEU A 223 1.15 10.62 -3.41
C LEU A 223 0.00 11.62 -3.22
N GLU A 224 -0.09 12.26 -2.05
CA GLU A 224 -1.06 13.32 -1.78
C GLU A 224 -0.90 14.50 -2.75
N ALA A 225 0.34 14.94 -3.00
CA ALA A 225 0.63 15.98 -3.99
C ALA A 225 0.20 15.57 -5.41
N GLN A 226 0.40 14.30 -5.79
CA GLN A 226 -0.04 13.78 -7.09
C GLN A 226 -1.58 13.73 -7.19
N VAL A 227 -2.26 13.30 -6.14
CA VAL A 227 -3.73 13.30 -6.07
C VAL A 227 -4.27 14.73 -6.19
N GLN A 228 -3.65 15.70 -5.52
CA GLN A 228 -4.02 17.10 -5.66
C GLN A 228 -3.83 17.59 -7.11
N GLY A 229 -2.67 17.34 -7.72
CA GLY A 229 -2.38 17.77 -9.10
C GLY A 229 -3.33 17.14 -10.14
N THR A 230 -3.68 15.86 -9.97
CA THR A 230 -4.68 15.21 -10.84
C THR A 230 -6.09 15.76 -10.62
N GLY A 231 -6.42 16.15 -9.38
CA GLY A 231 -7.66 16.86 -9.05
C GLY A 231 -7.78 18.20 -9.78
N GLU A 232 -6.73 19.02 -9.77
CA GLU A 232 -6.69 20.31 -10.48
C GLU A 232 -6.84 20.13 -12.00
N LEU A 233 -6.16 19.14 -12.58
CA LEU A 233 -6.28 18.82 -14.01
C LEU A 233 -7.71 18.40 -14.39
N ARG A 234 -8.37 17.59 -13.54
CA ARG A 234 -9.77 17.20 -13.73
C ARG A 234 -10.70 18.41 -13.76
N VAL A 235 -10.52 19.35 -12.82
CA VAL A 235 -11.32 20.59 -12.79
C VAL A 235 -11.12 21.39 -14.07
N LYS A 236 -9.88 21.51 -14.55
CA LYS A 236 -9.58 22.20 -15.82
C LYS A 236 -10.28 21.55 -17.01
N HIS A 237 -10.23 20.22 -17.13
CA HIS A 237 -10.91 19.50 -18.21
C HIS A 237 -12.44 19.64 -18.14
N GLU A 238 -13.03 19.66 -16.93
CA GLU A 238 -14.47 19.90 -16.78
C GLU A 238 -14.86 21.28 -17.29
N VAL A 239 -14.08 22.33 -16.97
CA VAL A 239 -14.32 23.68 -17.48
C VAL A 239 -14.22 23.75 -19.01
N GLU A 240 -13.20 23.12 -19.60
CA GLU A 240 -13.04 23.05 -21.06
C GLU A 240 -14.19 22.28 -21.72
N LEU A 241 -14.65 21.19 -21.12
CA LEU A 241 -15.80 20.42 -21.59
C LEU A 241 -17.08 21.26 -21.59
N GLN A 242 -17.36 22.00 -20.51
CA GLN A 242 -18.54 22.88 -20.43
C GLN A 242 -18.47 23.99 -21.47
N LYS A 243 -17.28 24.59 -21.69
CA LYS A 243 -17.06 25.57 -22.75
C LYS A 243 -17.37 24.98 -24.14
N LYS A 244 -16.87 23.77 -24.42
CA LYS A 244 -17.11 23.10 -25.70
C LYS A 244 -18.58 22.72 -25.90
N LYS A 245 -19.28 22.29 -24.85
CA LYS A 245 -20.73 22.07 -24.91
C LYS A 245 -21.49 23.34 -25.27
N ALA A 246 -21.11 24.47 -24.69
CA ALA A 246 -21.71 25.77 -25.03
C ALA A 246 -21.43 26.19 -26.48
N GLU A 247 -20.20 25.98 -26.98
CA GLU A 247 -19.84 26.22 -28.39
C GLU A 247 -20.67 25.35 -29.34
N VAL A 248 -20.85 24.06 -29.03
CA VAL A 248 -21.67 23.14 -29.83
C VAL A 248 -23.13 23.59 -29.86
N ALA A 249 -23.72 23.93 -28.71
CA ALA A 249 -25.10 24.40 -28.63
C ALA A 249 -25.31 25.70 -29.44
N ALA A 250 -24.33 26.61 -29.44
CA ALA A 250 -24.39 27.83 -30.24
C ALA A 250 -24.33 27.55 -31.76
N LEU A 251 -23.47 26.61 -32.19
CA LEU A 251 -23.40 26.19 -33.59
C LEU A 251 -24.67 25.46 -34.03
N GLU A 252 -25.24 24.59 -33.20
CA GLU A 252 -26.52 23.93 -33.47
C GLU A 252 -27.65 24.94 -33.66
N ALA A 253 -27.71 25.97 -32.80
CA ALA A 253 -28.68 27.07 -32.95
C ALA A 253 -28.48 27.86 -34.26
N GLN A 254 -27.23 28.11 -34.66
CA GLN A 254 -26.93 28.77 -35.93
C GLN A 254 -27.36 27.92 -37.13
N VAL A 255 -27.06 26.61 -37.11
CA VAL A 255 -27.45 25.68 -38.17
C VAL A 255 -28.98 25.63 -38.29
N GLN A 256 -29.70 25.54 -37.17
CA GLN A 256 -31.16 25.57 -37.16
C GLN A 256 -31.70 26.88 -37.75
N GLY A 257 -31.15 28.03 -37.36
CA GLY A 257 -31.54 29.33 -37.92
C GLY A 257 -31.27 29.45 -39.42
N THR A 258 -30.14 28.92 -39.91
CA THR A 258 -29.85 28.91 -41.37
C THR A 258 -30.79 27.98 -42.14
N ARG A 259 -31.21 26.87 -41.54
CA ARG A 259 -32.16 25.94 -42.15
C ARG A 259 -33.54 26.57 -42.29
N GLU A 260 -34.02 27.26 -41.26
CA GLU A 260 -35.31 27.99 -41.31
C GLU A 260 -35.31 29.08 -42.37
N LEU A 261 -34.18 29.79 -42.55
CA LEU A 261 -34.02 30.77 -43.62
C LEU A 261 -34.06 30.10 -45.01
N LEU A 262 -33.35 28.98 -45.19
CA LEU A 262 -33.34 28.22 -46.43
C LEU A 262 -34.74 27.71 -46.80
N ASP A 263 -35.48 27.15 -45.84
CA ASP A 263 -36.86 26.69 -46.05
C ASP A 263 -37.77 27.85 -46.50
N LYS A 264 -37.53 29.06 -46.00
CA LYS A 264 -38.25 30.27 -46.36
C LYS A 264 -37.92 30.75 -47.77
N ASP A 265 -36.63 30.79 -48.11
CA ASP A 265 -36.14 31.14 -49.45
C ASP A 265 -36.60 30.12 -50.49
N GLU A 266 -36.64 28.84 -50.15
CA GLU A 266 -37.19 27.79 -51.01
C GLU A 266 -38.68 27.99 -51.24
N ALA A 267 -39.46 28.31 -50.20
CA ALA A 267 -40.88 28.63 -50.35
C ALA A 267 -41.11 29.88 -51.23
N GLU A 268 -40.31 30.94 -51.06
CA GLU A 268 -40.36 32.14 -51.91
C GLU A 268 -40.00 31.83 -53.36
N LEU A 269 -38.98 31.00 -53.58
CA LEU A 269 -38.59 30.55 -54.92
C LEU A 269 -39.71 29.76 -55.59
N GLN A 270 -40.36 28.83 -54.88
CA GLN A 270 -41.49 28.07 -55.42
C GLN A 270 -42.68 28.99 -55.76
N LYS A 271 -42.97 29.99 -54.91
CA LYS A 271 -43.99 31.01 -55.19
C LYS A 271 -43.65 31.80 -56.47
N LYS A 272 -42.39 32.21 -56.64
CA LYS A 272 -41.94 32.93 -57.83
C LYS A 272 -41.99 32.07 -59.09
N LYS A 273 -41.67 30.78 -59.00
CA LYS A 273 -41.83 29.83 -60.13
C LYS A 273 -43.29 29.71 -60.56
N ALA A 274 -44.22 29.63 -59.61
CA ALA A 274 -45.66 29.61 -59.91
C ALA A 274 -46.12 30.91 -60.59
N GLU A 275 -45.69 32.07 -60.07
CA GLU A 275 -45.99 33.38 -60.69
C GLU A 275 -45.45 33.49 -62.13
N VAL A 276 -44.23 32.98 -62.39
CA VAL A 276 -43.66 32.93 -63.74
C VAL A 276 -44.48 32.02 -64.65
N ALA A 277 -44.89 30.84 -64.20
CA ALA A 277 -45.73 29.93 -64.97
C ALA A 277 -47.08 30.58 -65.33
N ASP A 278 -47.74 31.25 -64.38
CA ASP A 278 -48.99 31.99 -64.63
C ASP A 278 -48.80 33.11 -65.67
N LEU A 279 -47.67 33.81 -65.62
CA LEU A 279 -47.33 34.86 -66.59
C LEU A 279 -47.02 34.28 -67.99
N GLU A 280 -46.37 33.13 -68.07
CA GLU A 280 -46.13 32.40 -69.31
C GLU A 280 -47.44 31.94 -69.96
N ASP A 281 -48.35 31.35 -69.17
CA ASP A 281 -49.69 30.96 -69.63
C ASP A 281 -50.48 32.17 -70.14
N ARG A 282 -50.44 33.29 -69.40
CA ARG A 282 -51.09 34.54 -69.83
C ARG A 282 -50.49 35.09 -71.12
N LYS A 283 -49.17 35.01 -71.29
CA LYS A 283 -48.47 35.42 -72.51
C LYS A 283 -48.89 34.56 -73.70
N ILE A 284 -48.98 33.24 -73.54
CA ILE A 284 -49.45 32.32 -74.58
C ILE A 284 -50.87 32.68 -75.00
N LYS A 285 -51.78 32.87 -74.04
CA LYS A 285 -53.18 33.25 -74.30
C LYS A 285 -53.28 34.57 -75.06
N LEU A 286 -52.53 35.59 -74.65
CA LEU A 286 -52.48 36.88 -75.36
C LEU A 286 -51.95 36.71 -76.79
N HIS A 287 -50.92 35.89 -77.00
CA HIS A 287 -50.39 35.61 -78.33
C HIS A 287 -51.41 34.89 -79.23
N ASP A 288 -52.18 33.94 -78.68
CA ASP A 288 -53.28 33.30 -79.40
C ASP A 288 -54.40 34.29 -79.75
N GLU A 289 -54.79 35.16 -78.82
CA GLU A 289 -55.75 36.24 -79.06
C GLU A 289 -55.26 37.18 -80.18
N PHE A 290 -53.99 37.59 -80.16
CA PHE A 290 -53.37 38.40 -81.21
C PHE A 290 -53.36 37.68 -82.57
N ARG A 291 -53.06 36.38 -82.60
CA ARG A 291 -53.09 35.59 -83.84
C ARG A 291 -54.51 35.56 -84.42
N VAL A 292 -55.52 35.30 -83.60
CA VAL A 292 -56.93 35.30 -84.04
C VAL A 292 -57.36 36.67 -84.56
N THR A 293 -56.94 37.76 -83.91
CA THR A 293 -57.22 39.11 -84.42
C THR A 293 -56.52 39.39 -85.75
N ALA A 294 -55.26 38.95 -85.91
CA ALA A 294 -54.51 39.11 -87.15
C ALA A 294 -55.13 38.30 -88.31
N GLU A 295 -55.53 37.05 -88.06
CA GLU A 295 -56.25 36.22 -89.04
C GLU A 295 -57.58 36.87 -89.44
N ARG A 296 -58.31 37.47 -88.49
CA ARG A 296 -59.55 38.21 -88.78
C ARG A 296 -59.30 39.47 -89.59
N GLU A 297 -58.24 40.22 -89.30
CA GLU A 297 -57.84 41.39 -90.07
C GLU A 297 -57.43 41.01 -91.50
N GLU A 298 -56.72 39.88 -91.67
CA GLU A 298 -56.36 39.33 -92.98
C GLU A 298 -57.60 38.89 -93.79
N ASP A 299 -58.57 38.21 -93.16
CA ASP A 299 -59.85 37.84 -93.81
C ASP A 299 -60.66 39.08 -94.22
N ILE A 300 -60.69 40.12 -93.38
CA ILE A 300 -61.31 41.40 -93.71
C ILE A 300 -60.59 42.07 -94.89
N ALA A 301 -59.26 42.11 -94.88
CA ALA A 301 -58.46 42.69 -95.96
C ALA A 301 -58.65 41.93 -97.28
N SER A 302 -58.69 40.59 -97.23
CA SER A 302 -58.95 39.73 -98.39
C SER A 302 -60.34 40.01 -98.98
N LYS A 303 -61.39 40.05 -98.13
CA LYS A 303 -62.76 40.42 -98.55
C LYS A 303 -62.86 41.83 -99.10
N ALA A 304 -62.12 42.79 -98.53
CA ALA A 304 -62.05 44.16 -99.04
C ALA A 304 -61.41 44.19 -100.43
N MET A 305 -60.32 43.45 -100.65
CA MET A 305 -59.66 43.36 -101.96
C MET A 305 -60.54 42.66 -103.01
N GLU A 306 -61.26 41.59 -102.63
CA GLU A 306 -62.25 40.95 -103.49
C GLU A 306 -63.38 41.91 -103.87
N ALA A 307 -63.88 42.70 -102.91
CA ALA A 307 -64.89 43.71 -103.17
C ALA A 307 -64.35 44.84 -104.07
N GLU A 308 -63.12 45.30 -103.86
CA GLU A 308 -62.44 46.27 -104.74
C GLU A 308 -62.30 45.72 -106.17
N ASN A 309 -61.88 44.47 -106.33
CA ASN A 309 -61.78 43.81 -107.63
C ASN A 309 -63.15 43.67 -108.31
N ALA A 310 -64.18 43.26 -107.58
CA ALA A 310 -65.55 43.18 -108.09
C ALA A 310 -66.08 44.56 -108.52
N ILE A 311 -65.79 45.61 -107.75
CA ILE A 311 -66.11 47.00 -108.13
C ILE A 311 -65.34 47.40 -109.39
N ALA A 312 -64.06 47.07 -109.51
CA ALA A 312 -63.26 47.36 -110.70
C ALA A 312 -63.79 46.62 -111.94
N GLU A 313 -64.23 45.38 -111.79
CA GLU A 313 -64.87 44.58 -112.84
C GLU A 313 -66.20 45.20 -113.28
N ILE A 314 -67.06 45.61 -112.34
CA ILE A 314 -68.29 46.36 -112.63
C ILE A 314 -68.00 47.68 -113.35
N ILE A 315 -66.95 48.41 -112.95
CA ILE A 315 -66.53 49.65 -113.60
C ILE A 315 -66.04 49.35 -115.03
N HIS A 316 -65.27 48.28 -115.23
CA HIS A 316 -64.80 47.84 -116.53
C HIS A 316 -65.97 47.47 -117.46
N ASP A 317 -66.89 46.63 -116.99
CA ASP A 317 -68.11 46.23 -117.71
C ASP A 317 -68.95 47.45 -118.07
N LYS A 318 -69.09 48.41 -117.15
CA LYS A 318 -69.78 49.67 -117.41
C LYS A 318 -69.06 50.50 -118.47
N ALA A 319 -67.74 50.55 -118.46
CA ALA A 319 -66.95 51.25 -119.48
C ALA A 319 -67.08 50.57 -120.85
N VAL A 320 -67.05 49.24 -120.91
CA VAL A 320 -67.28 48.46 -122.14
C VAL A 320 -68.70 48.68 -122.68
N ALA A 321 -69.71 48.69 -121.80
CA ALA A 321 -71.09 49.00 -122.17
C ALA A 321 -71.22 50.43 -122.71
N ILE A 322 -70.57 51.42 -122.08
CA ILE A 322 -70.52 52.80 -122.57
C ILE A 322 -69.86 52.85 -123.95
N ALA A 323 -68.72 52.19 -124.15
CA ALA A 323 -68.03 52.15 -125.44
C ALA A 323 -68.87 51.43 -126.52
N ALA A 324 -69.61 50.38 -126.16
CA ALA A 324 -70.54 49.71 -127.06
C ALA A 324 -71.72 50.62 -127.45
N VAL A 325 -72.25 51.39 -126.49
CA VAL A 325 -73.27 52.42 -126.76
C VAL A 325 -72.70 53.51 -127.66
N GLU A 326 -71.49 54.02 -127.41
CA GLU A 326 -70.85 55.03 -128.26
C GLU A 326 -70.57 54.50 -129.67
N LYS A 327 -70.13 53.25 -129.81
CA LYS A 327 -69.96 52.58 -131.10
C LYS A 327 -71.29 52.38 -131.85
N SER A 328 -72.36 52.06 -131.12
CA SER A 328 -73.73 52.00 -131.65
C SER A 328 -74.21 53.38 -132.10
N LYS A 329 -73.87 54.42 -131.34
CA LYS A 329 -74.14 55.82 -131.66
C LYS A 329 -73.39 56.28 -132.92
N ALA A 330 -72.13 55.89 -133.07
CA ALA A 330 -71.33 56.17 -134.26
C ALA A 330 -71.86 55.46 -135.52
N LYS A 331 -72.41 54.24 -135.38
CA LYS A 331 -73.09 53.54 -136.48
C LYS A 331 -74.40 54.21 -136.92
N LEU A 332 -75.04 54.97 -136.04
CA LEU A 332 -76.28 55.71 -136.29
C LEU A 332 -76.05 57.06 -137.01
N VAL A 333 -74.82 57.58 -136.99
CA VAL A 333 -74.46 58.85 -137.66
C VAL A 333 -74.01 58.64 -139.12
N TYR A 334 -73.73 57.39 -139.52
CA TYR A 334 -73.32 57.01 -140.88
C TYR A 334 -74.38 56.17 -141.63
N SER A 335 -75.65 56.30 -141.25
CA SER A 335 -76.85 55.79 -141.94
C SER A 335 -77.81 56.93 -142.23
#